data_AF-A0A061EBY6-F1
#
_entry.id   AF-A0A061EBY6-F1
#
_cell.length_a   1.000
_cell.length_b   1.000
_cell.length_c   1.000
_cell.angle_alpha   90.00
_cell.angle_beta   90.00
_cell.angle_gamma   90.00
#
_symmetry.space_group_name_H-M   'P 1'
#
loop_
_entity.id
_entity.type
_entity.pdbx_description
1 polymer ?
#
loop_
_entity_poly.entity_id
_entity_poly.type
_entity_poly.pdbx_seq_one_letter_code
_entity_poly.pdbx_strand_id
1 'polypeptide(L)'
;MGRGRVELKRIENKINRQVTFAKRRNGLLKKAYELSVLCDAEVALIIFSNRGKLYEFCSSSSMIKTLERYQKCNYGAPETNVSTREALELSSQQEYLKLKARYEALQRSQRNLLGEDLGPLSSKELESLERQLDSSLKQIRSTRTQYMLDQLTDLQRKEHLLNEANKTLKQRLVEGYQVNSLQLNPNAEDVGYGRQPAQPQGDGFFHPLECEPTLQIGYQPDPISVVNAGPSVNNYMTGWLP
;
A
#
# COMPACT_ATOMS: atom_id res chain seq x y z
N MET A 1 39.81 22.03 -38.83
CA MET A 1 39.69 22.78 -37.55
C MET A 1 40.42 22.00 -36.46
N GLY A 2 41.55 22.51 -35.95
CA GLY A 2 42.35 21.83 -34.94
C GLY A 2 41.68 21.79 -33.57
N ARG A 3 41.95 20.75 -32.77
CA ARG A 3 41.53 20.68 -31.36
C ARG A 3 42.39 21.64 -30.54
N GLY A 4 41.77 22.66 -29.94
CA GLY A 4 42.44 23.52 -28.95
C GLY A 4 42.78 22.78 -27.65
N ARG A 5 43.80 23.27 -26.92
CA ARG A 5 44.17 22.75 -25.60
C ARG A 5 43.05 23.08 -24.60
N VAL A 6 42.70 22.12 -23.74
CA VAL A 6 41.67 22.26 -22.71
C VAL A 6 42.31 22.06 -21.33
N GLU A 7 41.95 22.91 -20.37
CA GLU A 7 42.40 22.78 -18.97
C GLU A 7 41.84 21.51 -18.30
N LEU A 8 42.63 20.90 -17.41
CA LEU A 8 42.23 19.71 -16.67
C LEU A 8 41.39 20.08 -15.43
N LYS A 9 40.19 20.61 -15.68
CA LYS A 9 39.19 20.93 -14.63
C LYS A 9 37.80 20.48 -15.06
N ARG A 10 36.85 20.48 -14.11
CA ARG A 10 35.44 20.19 -14.39
C ARG A 10 34.92 21.19 -15.44
N ILE A 11 34.29 20.68 -16.50
CA ILE A 11 33.63 21.51 -17.51
C ILE A 11 32.30 21.98 -16.94
N GLU A 12 32.13 23.28 -16.71
CA GLU A 12 30.91 23.82 -16.08
C GLU A 12 29.68 23.75 -17.00
N ASN A 13 29.85 24.11 -18.27
CA ASN A 13 28.79 24.06 -19.27
C ASN A 13 28.29 22.61 -19.46
N LYS A 14 27.02 22.38 -19.15
CA LYS A 14 26.37 21.06 -19.17
C LYS A 14 26.40 20.40 -20.56
N ILE A 15 26.14 21.17 -21.63
CA ILE A 15 26.11 20.66 -23.01
C ILE A 15 27.52 20.24 -23.43
N ASN A 16 28.51 21.11 -23.23
CA ASN A 16 29.90 20.80 -23.55
C ASN A 16 30.42 19.61 -22.74
N ARG A 17 30.04 19.51 -21.46
CA ARG A 17 30.39 18.38 -20.60
C ARG A 17 29.80 17.07 -21.12
N GLN A 18 28.54 17.06 -21.57
CA GLN A 18 27.90 15.86 -22.11
C GLN A 18 28.56 15.39 -23.41
N VAL A 19 28.79 16.31 -24.36
CA VAL A 19 29.48 16.00 -25.62
C VAL A 19 30.91 15.51 -25.36
N THR A 20 31.62 16.17 -24.43
CA THR A 20 32.99 15.79 -24.06
C THR A 20 33.01 14.44 -23.36
N PHE A 21 32.08 14.16 -22.45
CA PHE A 21 31.94 12.85 -21.80
C PHE A 21 31.76 11.75 -22.83
N ALA A 22 30.83 11.90 -23.78
CA ALA A 22 30.61 10.90 -24.82
C ALA A 22 31.88 10.64 -25.66
N LYS A 23 32.57 11.71 -26.08
CA LYS A 23 33.81 11.60 -26.88
C LYS A 23 34.96 10.98 -26.07
N ARG A 24 35.18 11.41 -24.82
CA ARG A 24 36.27 10.91 -23.97
C ARG A 24 36.01 9.48 -23.50
N ARG A 25 34.78 9.15 -23.09
CA ARG A 25 34.36 7.78 -22.74
C ARG A 25 34.65 6.83 -23.91
N ASN A 26 34.20 7.16 -25.12
CA ASN A 26 34.45 6.32 -26.30
C ASN A 26 35.95 6.22 -26.62
N GLY A 27 36.71 7.31 -26.48
CA GLY A 27 38.16 7.29 -26.66
C GLY A 27 38.87 6.39 -25.63
N LEU A 28 38.46 6.46 -24.37
CA LEU A 28 39.01 5.64 -23.29
C LEU A 28 38.68 4.16 -23.47
N LEU A 29 37.45 3.83 -23.88
CA LEU A 29 37.03 2.47 -24.22
C LEU A 29 37.90 1.89 -25.36
N LYS A 30 38.16 2.67 -26.41
CA LYS A 30 39.06 2.25 -27.50
C LYS A 30 40.47 1.98 -26.99
N LYS A 31 41.00 2.82 -26.10
CA LYS A 31 42.33 2.61 -25.51
C LYS A 31 42.40 1.40 -24.60
N ALA A 32 41.37 1.14 -23.78
CA ALA A 32 41.28 -0.06 -22.97
C ALA A 32 41.25 -1.33 -23.84
N TYR A 33 40.48 -1.30 -24.94
CA TYR A 33 40.46 -2.39 -25.91
C TYR A 33 41.81 -2.61 -26.60
N GLU A 34 42.43 -1.55 -27.13
CA GLU A 34 43.76 -1.62 -27.74
C GLU A 34 44.78 -2.24 -26.78
N LEU A 35 44.81 -1.81 -25.51
CA LEU A 35 45.71 -2.36 -24.50
C LEU A 35 45.46 -3.84 -24.24
N SER A 36 44.18 -4.24 -24.12
CA SER A 36 43.83 -5.64 -23.86
C SER A 36 44.29 -6.58 -24.99
N VAL A 37 44.18 -6.14 -26.25
CA VAL A 37 44.56 -6.95 -27.41
C VAL A 37 46.07 -6.94 -27.64
N LEU A 38 46.72 -5.77 -27.55
CA LEU A 38 48.14 -5.63 -27.87
C LEU A 38 49.05 -6.28 -26.84
N CYS A 39 48.63 -6.34 -25.58
CA CYS A 39 49.45 -6.82 -24.47
C CYS A 39 48.90 -8.08 -23.79
N ASP A 40 47.85 -8.69 -24.36
CA ASP A 40 47.12 -9.81 -23.74
C ASP A 40 46.75 -9.54 -22.27
N ALA A 41 46.31 -8.31 -22.00
CA ALA A 41 46.01 -7.83 -20.67
C ALA A 41 44.51 -7.91 -20.38
N GLU A 42 44.16 -8.41 -19.19
CA GLU A 42 42.78 -8.33 -18.70
C GLU A 42 42.50 -6.92 -18.20
N VAL A 43 41.55 -6.23 -18.85
CA VAL A 43 41.22 -4.83 -18.57
C VAL A 43 39.72 -4.70 -18.32
N ALA A 44 39.37 -4.10 -17.20
CA ALA A 44 37.99 -3.71 -16.87
C ALA A 44 37.91 -2.19 -16.64
N LEU A 45 36.82 -1.58 -17.11
CA LEU A 45 36.56 -0.15 -16.98
C LEU A 45 35.09 0.05 -16.60
N ILE A 46 34.84 0.79 -15.53
CA ILE A 46 33.51 1.13 -15.02
C ILE A 46 33.39 2.65 -14.96
N ILE A 47 32.35 3.21 -15.57
CA ILE A 47 32.11 4.65 -15.64
C ILE A 47 30.65 4.94 -15.28
N PHE A 48 30.45 5.68 -14.19
CA PHE A 48 29.16 6.25 -13.84
C PHE A 48 29.07 7.68 -14.36
N SER A 49 28.02 7.97 -15.14
CA SER A 49 27.71 9.35 -15.49
C SER A 49 27.13 10.10 -14.29
N ASN A 50 27.11 11.43 -14.36
CA ASN A 50 26.47 12.28 -13.35
C ASN A 50 24.94 12.07 -13.23
N ARG A 51 24.33 11.33 -14.17
CA ARG A 51 22.91 10.93 -14.13
C ARG A 51 22.72 9.51 -13.59
N GLY A 52 23.77 8.88 -13.06
CA GLY A 52 23.72 7.51 -12.55
C GLY A 52 23.79 6.41 -13.62
N LYS A 53 23.78 6.76 -14.91
CA LYS A 53 23.91 5.74 -15.98
C LYS A 53 25.30 5.10 -15.98
N LEU A 54 25.32 3.78 -15.89
CA LEU A 54 26.50 2.91 -15.98
C LEU A 54 26.93 2.73 -17.44
N TYR A 55 28.24 2.82 -17.66
CA TYR A 55 28.91 2.42 -18.88
C TYR A 55 30.10 1.56 -18.49
N GLU A 56 30.21 0.37 -19.07
CA GLU A 56 31.25 -0.58 -18.71
C GLU A 56 31.90 -1.20 -19.94
N PHE A 57 33.12 -1.68 -19.74
CA PHE A 57 33.88 -2.48 -20.69
C PHE A 57 34.71 -3.49 -19.94
N CYS A 58 34.73 -4.71 -20.45
CA CYS A 58 35.57 -5.79 -19.96
C CYS A 58 36.18 -6.47 -21.19
N SER A 59 37.49 -6.72 -21.18
CA SER A 59 38.14 -7.51 -22.23
C SER A 59 37.85 -9.00 -22.13
N SER A 60 37.45 -9.48 -20.94
CA SER A 60 37.04 -10.85 -20.70
C SER A 60 35.54 -11.06 -20.99
N SER A 61 35.09 -12.32 -21.00
CA SER A 61 33.69 -12.68 -21.19
C SER A 61 32.76 -12.24 -20.03
N SER A 62 33.31 -11.85 -18.87
CA SER A 62 32.51 -11.47 -17.71
C SER A 62 33.21 -10.44 -16.83
N MET A 63 32.58 -9.26 -16.70
CA MET A 63 32.99 -8.22 -15.76
C MET A 63 33.09 -8.76 -14.32
N ILE A 64 32.15 -9.64 -13.93
CA ILE A 64 32.13 -10.21 -12.58
C ILE A 64 33.41 -11.00 -12.30
N LYS A 65 33.89 -11.81 -13.25
CA LYS A 65 35.14 -12.59 -13.08
C LYS A 65 36.35 -11.69 -12.91
N THR A 66 36.42 -10.58 -13.65
CA THR A 66 37.52 -9.62 -13.52
C THR A 66 37.48 -8.90 -12.17
N LEU A 67 36.29 -8.54 -11.68
CA LEU A 67 36.11 -7.94 -10.35
C LEU A 67 36.46 -8.93 -9.22
N GLU A 68 36.05 -10.19 -9.34
CA GLU A 68 36.44 -11.25 -8.41
C GLU A 68 37.97 -11.43 -8.38
N ARG A 69 38.64 -11.43 -9.54
CA ARG A 69 40.10 -11.50 -9.61
C ARG A 69 40.75 -10.29 -8.95
N TYR A 70 40.25 -9.07 -9.23
CA TYR A 70 40.74 -7.85 -8.58
C TYR A 70 40.61 -7.93 -7.06
N GLN A 71 39.45 -8.37 -6.56
CA GLN A 71 39.23 -8.56 -5.13
C GLN A 71 40.22 -9.58 -4.55
N LYS A 72 40.40 -10.73 -5.19
CA LYS A 72 41.36 -11.76 -4.77
C LYS A 72 42.79 -11.23 -4.73
N CYS A 73 43.22 -10.43 -5.71
CA CYS A 73 44.60 -9.91 -5.75
C CYS A 73 44.83 -8.72 -4.79
N ASN A 74 43.82 -7.88 -4.56
CA ASN A 74 43.93 -6.70 -3.69
C ASN A 74 43.70 -7.01 -2.21
N TYR A 75 42.97 -8.10 -1.91
CA TYR A 75 42.64 -8.53 -0.54
C TYR A 75 43.22 -9.91 -0.16
N GLY A 76 43.99 -10.56 -1.04
CA GLY A 76 44.51 -11.93 -0.87
C GLY A 76 45.94 -12.06 -0.37
N ALA A 77 46.34 -11.28 0.65
CA ALA A 77 47.51 -11.58 1.49
C ALA A 77 47.13 -11.36 2.99
N PRO A 78 47.68 -12.15 3.92
CA PRO A 78 46.92 -12.77 5.00
C PRO A 78 46.69 -11.81 6.16
N GLU A 79 45.48 -11.31 6.30
CA GLU A 79 44.98 -10.79 7.57
C GLU A 79 43.64 -11.46 7.84
N THR A 80 43.52 -12.00 9.05
CA THR A 80 42.49 -12.90 9.62
C THR A 80 41.02 -12.45 9.48
N ASN A 81 40.74 -11.39 8.72
CA ASN A 81 39.44 -10.72 8.60
C ASN A 81 38.68 -11.00 7.29
N VAL A 82 39.30 -11.61 6.27
CA VAL A 82 38.63 -11.97 5.00
C VAL A 82 37.65 -13.13 5.19
N SER A 83 38.03 -14.12 6.02
CA SER A 83 37.13 -15.20 6.44
C SER A 83 35.85 -14.64 7.05
N THR A 84 35.93 -13.55 7.81
CA THR A 84 34.76 -12.99 8.50
C THR A 84 33.80 -12.32 7.53
N ARG A 85 34.29 -11.61 6.51
CA ARG A 85 33.42 -10.89 5.55
C ARG A 85 32.81 -11.81 4.50
N GLU A 86 33.57 -12.76 3.97
CA GLU A 86 33.01 -13.80 3.09
C GLU A 86 32.07 -14.71 3.89
N ALA A 87 32.40 -15.08 5.14
CA ALA A 87 31.45 -15.77 6.00
C ALA A 87 30.21 -14.94 6.30
N LEU A 88 30.30 -13.60 6.41
CA LEU A 88 29.14 -12.72 6.60
C LEU A 88 28.25 -12.66 5.35
N GLU A 89 28.82 -12.60 4.14
CA GLU A 89 28.05 -12.62 2.88
C GLU A 89 27.44 -14.00 2.61
N LEU A 90 28.20 -15.09 2.81
CA LEU A 90 27.68 -16.46 2.74
C LEU A 90 26.62 -16.70 3.83
N SER A 91 26.83 -16.19 5.05
CA SER A 91 25.86 -16.26 6.15
C SER A 91 24.58 -15.50 5.79
N SER A 92 24.70 -14.27 5.27
CA SER A 92 23.55 -13.49 4.80
C SER A 92 22.76 -14.21 3.70
N GLN A 93 23.46 -14.78 2.71
CA GLN A 93 22.83 -15.57 1.65
C GLN A 93 22.18 -16.84 2.21
N GLN A 94 22.82 -17.51 3.16
CA GLN A 94 22.28 -18.69 3.82
C GLN A 94 21.03 -18.37 4.65
N GLU A 95 21.04 -17.27 5.39
CA GLU A 95 19.87 -16.78 6.14
C GLU A 95 18.74 -16.38 5.20
N TYR A 96 19.05 -15.76 4.06
CA TYR A 96 18.06 -15.48 3.02
C TYR A 96 17.43 -16.78 2.47
N LEU A 97 18.24 -17.80 2.17
CA LEU A 97 17.73 -19.08 1.68
C LEU A 97 16.88 -19.81 2.74
N LYS A 98 17.29 -19.78 4.01
CA LYS A 98 16.48 -20.30 5.14
C LYS A 98 15.16 -19.57 5.25
N LEU A 99 15.16 -18.24 5.17
CA LEU A 99 13.95 -17.43 5.22
C LEU A 99 13.04 -17.72 4.04
N LYS A 100 13.60 -17.82 2.83
CA LYS A 100 12.86 -18.16 1.61
C LYS A 100 12.18 -19.53 1.73
N ALA A 101 12.89 -20.54 2.22
CA ALA A 101 12.32 -21.87 2.44
C ALA A 101 11.16 -21.84 3.47
N ARG A 102 11.30 -21.06 4.54
CA ARG A 102 10.21 -20.86 5.53
C ARG A 102 9.01 -20.16 4.90
N TYR A 103 9.25 -19.12 4.11
CA TYR A 103 8.20 -18.40 3.40
C TYR A 103 7.45 -19.32 2.43
N GLU A 104 8.15 -20.12 1.63
CA GLU A 104 7.53 -21.07 0.69
C GLU A 104 6.75 -22.16 1.41
N ALA A 105 7.22 -22.63 2.57
CA ALA A 105 6.47 -23.58 3.41
C ALA A 105 5.20 -22.94 3.98
N LEU A 106 5.28 -21.69 4.45
CA LEU A 106 4.13 -20.95 4.94
C LEU A 106 3.11 -20.68 3.83
N GLN A 107 3.57 -20.28 2.64
CA GLN A 107 2.72 -20.03 1.48
C GLN A 107 2.00 -21.31 1.01
N ARG A 108 2.67 -22.47 1.07
CA ARG A 108 2.04 -23.77 0.80
C ARG A 108 0.98 -24.10 1.85
N SER A 109 1.29 -23.90 3.13
CA SER A 109 0.33 -24.11 4.22
C SER A 109 -0.92 -23.23 4.07
N GLN A 110 -0.75 -21.96 3.70
CA GLN A 110 -1.86 -21.04 3.42
C GLN A 110 -2.75 -21.54 2.28
N ARG A 111 -2.15 -21.96 1.16
CA ARG A 111 -2.90 -22.52 0.02
C ARG A 111 -3.72 -23.74 0.43
N ASN A 112 -3.12 -24.66 1.20
CA ASN A 112 -3.83 -25.82 1.73
C ASN A 112 -5.02 -25.40 2.60
N LEU A 113 -4.86 -24.42 3.49
CA LEU A 113 -5.95 -23.90 4.34
C LEU A 113 -7.08 -23.25 3.52
N LEU A 114 -6.77 -22.73 2.32
CA LEU A 114 -7.75 -22.20 1.36
C LEU A 114 -8.37 -23.28 0.46
N GLY A 115 -7.95 -24.54 0.61
CA GLY A 115 -8.42 -25.66 -0.21
C GLY A 115 -7.71 -25.78 -1.57
N GLU A 116 -6.59 -25.10 -1.76
CA GLU A 116 -5.77 -25.14 -2.98
C GLU A 116 -4.61 -26.15 -2.83
N ASP A 117 -4.10 -26.66 -3.95
CA ASP A 117 -2.91 -27.52 -4.02
C ASP A 117 -2.90 -28.73 -3.04
N LEU A 118 -4.06 -29.34 -2.82
CA LEU A 118 -4.21 -30.43 -1.85
C LEU A 118 -3.63 -31.79 -2.31
N GLY A 119 -3.33 -31.94 -3.60
CA GLY A 119 -2.89 -33.20 -4.20
C GLY A 119 -1.66 -33.87 -3.54
N PRO A 120 -0.65 -33.14 -3.05
CA PRO A 120 0.50 -33.72 -2.36
C PRO A 120 0.23 -34.22 -0.93
N LEU A 121 -0.92 -33.92 -0.32
CA LEU A 121 -1.21 -34.31 1.06
C LEU A 121 -1.70 -35.77 1.11
N SER A 122 -1.28 -36.49 2.16
CA SER A 122 -1.83 -37.80 2.49
C SER A 122 -3.25 -37.69 3.08
N SER A 123 -4.00 -38.79 3.08
CA SER A 123 -5.35 -38.84 3.67
C SER A 123 -5.36 -38.40 5.14
N LYS A 124 -4.37 -38.81 5.93
CA LYS A 124 -4.24 -38.41 7.35
C LYS A 124 -4.03 -36.91 7.51
N GLU A 125 -3.21 -36.30 6.65
CA GLU A 125 -2.94 -34.86 6.67
C GLU A 125 -4.18 -34.07 6.26
N LEU A 126 -4.93 -34.55 5.27
CA LEU A 126 -6.17 -33.93 4.83
C LEU A 126 -7.25 -33.99 5.92
N GLU A 127 -7.43 -35.13 6.57
CA GLU A 127 -8.34 -35.26 7.71
C GLU A 127 -7.94 -34.33 8.88
N SER A 128 -6.63 -34.18 9.13
CA SER A 128 -6.15 -33.26 10.16
C SER A 128 -6.46 -31.81 9.81
N LEU A 129 -6.24 -31.42 8.55
CA LEU A 129 -6.54 -30.09 8.03
C LEU A 129 -8.04 -29.78 8.12
N GLU A 130 -8.89 -30.73 7.75
CA GLU A 130 -10.35 -30.62 7.85
C GLU A 130 -10.79 -30.39 9.31
N ARG A 131 -10.30 -31.21 10.25
CA ARG A 131 -10.61 -31.04 11.68
C ARG A 131 -10.17 -29.68 12.21
N GLN A 132 -9.00 -29.19 11.78
CA GLN A 132 -8.49 -27.89 12.16
C GLN A 132 -9.36 -26.74 11.62
N LEU A 133 -9.77 -26.81 10.35
CA LEU A 133 -10.65 -25.83 9.73
C LEU A 133 -12.05 -25.82 10.36
N ASP A 134 -12.63 -26.98 10.62
CA ASP A 134 -13.95 -27.08 11.26
C ASP A 134 -13.94 -26.50 12.68
N SER A 135 -12.94 -26.86 13.50
CA SER A 135 -12.79 -26.32 14.85
C SER A 135 -12.61 -24.81 14.87
N SER A 136 -11.72 -24.29 14.01
CA SER A 136 -11.47 -22.84 13.93
C SER A 136 -12.68 -22.06 13.40
N LEU A 137 -13.39 -22.60 12.41
CA LEU A 137 -14.61 -22.00 11.88
C LEU A 137 -15.72 -21.94 12.94
N LYS A 138 -15.90 -23.02 13.72
CA LYS A 138 -16.84 -23.05 14.86
C LYS A 138 -16.49 -21.97 15.88
N GLN A 139 -15.22 -21.83 16.23
CA GLN A 139 -14.76 -20.80 17.15
C GLN A 139 -15.02 -19.39 16.61
N ILE A 140 -14.67 -19.11 15.35
CA ILE A 140 -14.91 -17.80 14.70
C ILE A 140 -16.40 -17.46 14.70
N ARG A 141 -17.26 -18.42 14.34
CA ARG A 141 -18.72 -18.22 14.33
C ARG A 141 -19.26 -17.94 15.73
N SER A 142 -18.80 -18.69 16.74
CA SER A 142 -19.18 -18.48 18.14
C SER A 142 -18.79 -17.08 18.61
N THR A 143 -17.52 -16.69 18.43
CA THR A 143 -17.02 -15.36 18.82
C THR A 143 -17.77 -14.24 18.10
N ARG A 144 -18.03 -14.39 16.79
CA ARG A 144 -18.78 -13.39 16.01
C ARG A 144 -20.21 -13.26 16.53
N THR A 145 -20.87 -14.38 16.83
CA THR A 145 -22.23 -14.40 17.38
C THR A 145 -22.27 -13.73 18.75
N GLN A 146 -21.33 -14.08 19.63
CA GLN A 146 -21.22 -13.46 20.95
C GLN A 146 -21.04 -11.95 20.84
N TYR A 147 -20.12 -11.49 19.99
CA TYR A 147 -19.90 -10.06 19.76
C TYR A 147 -21.16 -9.34 19.28
N MET A 148 -21.93 -9.94 18.37
CA MET A 148 -23.20 -9.35 17.90
C MET A 148 -24.25 -9.29 19.01
N LEU A 149 -24.33 -10.31 19.86
CA LEU A 149 -25.23 -10.31 21.02
C LEU A 149 -24.85 -9.22 22.02
N ASP A 150 -23.56 -9.08 22.32
CA ASP A 150 -23.07 -8.05 23.23
C ASP A 150 -23.44 -6.65 22.70
N GLN A 151 -23.20 -6.38 21.41
CA GLN A 151 -23.60 -5.12 20.74
C GLN A 151 -25.12 -4.88 20.84
N LEU A 152 -25.94 -5.91 20.62
CA LEU A 152 -27.39 -5.81 20.73
C LEU A 152 -27.81 -5.42 22.15
N THR A 153 -27.24 -6.06 23.17
CA THR A 153 -27.57 -5.76 24.57
C THR A 153 -27.15 -4.34 24.98
N ASP A 154 -26.00 -3.87 24.49
CA ASP A 154 -25.54 -2.51 24.74
C ASP A 154 -26.44 -1.45 24.09
N LEU A 155 -26.90 -1.71 22.86
CA LEU A 155 -27.84 -0.83 22.17
C LEU A 155 -29.21 -0.80 22.86
N GLN A 156 -29.73 -1.96 23.26
CA GLN A 156 -30.99 -2.04 24.03
C GLN A 156 -30.90 -1.28 25.36
N ARG A 157 -29.75 -1.37 26.05
CA ARG A 157 -29.52 -0.58 27.28
C ARG A 157 -29.54 0.92 27.01
N LYS A 158 -28.87 1.37 25.94
CA LYS A 158 -28.85 2.77 25.53
C LYS A 158 -30.24 3.28 25.14
N GLU A 159 -31.00 2.49 24.37
CA GLU A 159 -32.37 2.80 24.00
C GLU A 159 -33.25 3.00 25.24
N HIS A 160 -33.16 2.09 26.21
CA HIS A 160 -33.94 2.19 27.44
C HIS A 160 -33.60 3.47 28.23
N LEU A 161 -32.30 3.77 28.41
CA LEU A 161 -31.85 4.98 29.10
C LEU A 161 -32.32 6.26 28.38
N LEU A 162 -32.23 6.31 27.05
CA LEU A 162 -32.70 7.44 26.26
C LEU A 162 -34.21 7.60 26.34
N ASN A 163 -34.98 6.50 26.35
CA ASN A 163 -36.42 6.54 26.50
C ASN A 163 -36.85 7.08 27.87
N GLU A 164 -36.20 6.65 28.95
CA GLU A 164 -36.45 7.17 30.30
C GLU A 164 -36.09 8.66 30.42
N ALA A 165 -34.95 9.07 29.86
CA ALA A 165 -34.56 10.48 29.80
C ALA A 165 -35.57 11.32 29.01
N ASN A 166 -35.99 10.86 27.83
CA ASN A 166 -36.99 11.53 27.01
C ASN A 166 -38.36 11.63 27.72
N LYS A 167 -38.77 10.59 28.44
CA LYS A 167 -40.01 10.59 29.25
C LYS A 167 -39.94 11.66 30.35
N THR A 168 -38.81 11.73 31.05
CA THR A 168 -38.56 12.75 32.09
C THR A 168 -38.59 14.16 31.50
N LEU A 169 -37.96 14.38 30.34
CA LEU A 169 -37.97 15.67 29.66
C LEU A 169 -39.39 16.07 29.22
N LYS A 170 -40.18 15.13 28.68
CA LYS A 170 -41.59 15.38 28.32
C LYS A 170 -42.43 15.77 29.53
N GLN A 171 -42.24 15.11 30.69
CA GLN A 171 -42.92 15.48 31.93
C GLN A 171 -42.57 16.91 32.37
N ARG A 172 -41.27 17.24 32.42
CA ARG A 172 -40.83 18.60 32.77
C ARG A 172 -41.34 19.67 31.82
N LEU A 173 -41.44 19.35 30.53
CA LEU A 173 -41.98 20.25 29.53
C LEU A 173 -43.47 20.53 29.80
N VAL A 174 -44.27 19.51 30.09
CA VAL A 174 -45.69 19.68 30.48
C VAL A 174 -45.82 20.47 31.78
N GLU A 175 -45.00 20.18 32.79
CA GLU A 175 -44.98 20.94 34.05
C GLU A 175 -44.60 22.40 33.81
N GLY A 176 -43.60 22.68 32.97
CA GLY A 176 -43.21 24.04 32.58
C GLY A 176 -44.30 24.80 31.83
N TYR A 177 -45.07 24.14 30.96
CA TYR A 177 -46.24 24.75 30.31
C TYR A 177 -47.40 24.99 31.29
N GLN A 178 -47.62 24.11 32.28
CA GLN A 178 -48.63 24.34 33.31
C GLN A 178 -48.27 25.53 34.21
N VAL A 179 -47.00 25.66 34.62
CA VAL A 179 -46.51 26.82 35.41
C VAL A 179 -46.59 28.12 34.61
N ASN A 180 -46.29 28.11 33.30
CA ASN A 180 -46.48 29.28 32.42
C ASN A 180 -47.97 29.60 32.16
N SER A 181 -48.85 28.60 32.07
CA SER A 181 -50.30 28.82 31.89
C SER A 181 -50.98 29.41 33.14
N LEU A 182 -50.42 29.19 34.33
CA LEU A 182 -50.85 29.82 35.57
C LEU A 182 -50.30 31.25 35.75
N GLN A 183 -49.38 31.70 34.88
CA GLN A 183 -48.86 33.08 34.86
C GLN A 183 -49.54 33.98 33.81
N LEU A 184 -50.31 33.43 32.88
CA LEU A 184 -51.10 34.22 31.94
C LEU A 184 -52.57 34.29 32.41
N ASN A 185 -52.83 35.18 33.36
CA ASN A 185 -54.19 35.56 33.72
C ASN A 185 -54.72 36.57 32.68
N PRO A 186 -55.86 36.32 32.02
CA PRO A 186 -56.49 37.26 31.10
C PRO A 186 -57.32 38.29 31.89
N ASN A 187 -57.19 39.57 31.50
CA ASN A 187 -58.13 40.71 31.66
C ASN A 187 -57.29 41.98 31.90
N ALA A 188 -57.47 43.12 31.25
CA ALA A 188 -58.22 43.64 30.11
C ALA A 188 -57.48 44.97 29.81
N GLU A 189 -57.29 45.42 28.58
CA GLU A 189 -58.17 46.43 28.00
C GLU A 189 -57.91 46.57 26.49
N ASP A 190 -59.02 46.77 25.82
CA ASP A 190 -59.25 47.17 24.43
C ASP A 190 -58.34 48.29 23.93
N VAL A 191 -57.61 48.07 22.82
CA VAL A 191 -57.43 49.05 21.73
C VAL A 191 -57.18 48.27 20.42
N GLY A 192 -58.04 48.49 19.43
CA GLY A 192 -58.02 47.81 18.14
C GLY A 192 -57.09 48.37 17.06
N TYR A 193 -57.26 47.73 15.89
CA TYR A 193 -56.75 47.98 14.53
C TYR A 193 -55.39 47.37 14.12
N GLY A 194 -55.45 46.52 13.08
CA GLY A 194 -54.37 46.47 12.07
C GLY A 194 -54.06 45.09 11.50
N ARG A 195 -54.48 44.83 10.25
CA ARG A 195 -54.00 43.75 9.36
C ARG A 195 -52.48 43.81 9.11
N GLN A 196 -51.84 42.61 9.05
CA GLN A 196 -50.82 42.06 8.10
C GLN A 196 -49.81 42.97 7.34
N PRO A 197 -48.68 42.48 6.74
CA PRO A 197 -47.89 41.24 6.91
C PRO A 197 -46.31 41.42 6.81
N ALA A 198 -45.56 40.29 6.86
CA ALA A 198 -44.22 40.00 6.27
C ALA A 198 -42.87 40.50 6.88
N GLN A 199 -42.01 39.52 7.27
CA GLN A 199 -40.51 39.34 7.17
C GLN A 199 -39.51 40.51 7.44
N PRO A 200 -38.17 40.33 7.66
CA PRO A 200 -37.27 39.18 7.38
C PRO A 200 -36.14 38.84 8.41
N GLN A 201 -35.46 37.69 8.18
CA GLN A 201 -34.02 37.35 8.40
C GLN A 201 -33.38 37.20 9.80
N GLY A 202 -32.59 36.12 9.95
CA GLY A 202 -31.47 36.02 10.90
C GLY A 202 -31.05 34.58 11.25
N ASP A 203 -30.01 34.06 10.57
CA ASP A 203 -29.07 32.96 10.87
C ASP A 203 -29.26 32.14 12.16
N GLY A 204 -29.19 30.80 12.22
CA GLY A 204 -28.52 29.82 11.37
C GLY A 204 -27.88 28.79 12.31
N PHE A 205 -28.30 27.52 12.27
CA PHE A 205 -27.53 26.35 12.76
C PHE A 205 -28.24 25.02 12.43
N PHE A 206 -28.34 24.68 11.14
CA PHE A 206 -28.53 23.28 10.73
C PHE A 206 -27.28 22.86 9.98
N HIS A 207 -26.52 21.92 10.56
CA HIS A 207 -25.51 21.17 9.81
C HIS A 207 -26.21 20.02 9.08
N PRO A 208 -26.11 19.91 7.74
CA PRO A 208 -26.56 18.73 7.01
C PRO A 208 -25.58 17.58 7.30
N LEU A 209 -26.08 16.44 7.77
CA LEU A 209 -25.30 15.21 7.72
C LEU A 209 -25.38 14.70 6.28
N GLU A 210 -24.23 14.71 5.60
CA GLU A 210 -24.01 14.03 4.34
C GLU A 210 -24.32 12.54 4.53
N CYS A 211 -25.38 12.08 3.89
CA CYS A 211 -25.51 10.66 3.53
C CYS A 211 -24.59 10.42 2.35
N GLU A 212 -23.53 9.64 2.54
CA GLU A 212 -22.90 8.91 1.45
C GLU A 212 -22.96 7.39 1.72
N PRO A 213 -23.05 6.58 0.66
CA PRO A 213 -23.82 5.34 0.60
C PRO A 213 -22.92 4.11 0.80
N THR A 214 -23.41 2.94 0.35
CA THR A 214 -22.79 1.59 0.29
C THR A 214 -23.07 0.75 1.55
N LEU A 215 -23.83 -0.35 1.52
CA LEU A 215 -23.82 -1.47 0.58
C LEU A 215 -25.22 -2.08 0.44
N GLN A 216 -25.78 -2.04 -0.79
CA GLN A 216 -26.91 -2.89 -1.16
C GLN A 216 -26.37 -4.32 -1.39
N ILE A 217 -26.60 -5.20 -0.42
CA ILE A 217 -26.50 -6.65 -0.63
C ILE A 217 -27.76 -7.09 -1.37
N GLY A 218 -27.52 -7.65 -2.56
CA GLY A 218 -28.54 -7.95 -3.54
C GLY A 218 -29.51 -9.05 -3.11
N TYR A 219 -30.76 -8.86 -3.51
CA TYR A 219 -31.67 -9.90 -3.97
C TYR A 219 -32.61 -9.21 -4.96
N GLN A 220 -32.51 -9.57 -6.23
CA GLN A 220 -33.51 -9.20 -7.24
C GLN A 220 -34.04 -10.51 -7.85
N PRO A 221 -35.37 -10.72 -7.90
CA PRO A 221 -35.93 -11.86 -8.59
C PRO A 221 -35.99 -11.57 -10.10
N ASP A 222 -35.71 -12.58 -10.92
CA ASP A 222 -35.89 -12.54 -12.37
C ASP A 222 -37.34 -12.18 -12.75
N PRO A 223 -37.54 -11.47 -13.86
CA PRO A 223 -38.16 -12.14 -15.00
C PRO A 223 -37.57 -11.77 -16.38
N ILE A 224 -37.23 -12.83 -17.13
CA ILE A 224 -37.38 -13.11 -18.58
C ILE A 224 -37.52 -11.94 -19.59
N SER A 225 -36.60 -11.97 -20.58
CA SER A 225 -36.64 -11.47 -22.00
C SER A 225 -36.56 -9.94 -22.21
N VAL A 226 -35.76 -9.35 -23.12
CA VAL A 226 -35.60 -9.58 -24.57
C VAL A 226 -34.24 -9.00 -25.08
N VAL A 227 -33.67 -9.71 -26.06
CA VAL A 227 -32.61 -9.43 -27.06
C VAL A 227 -32.31 -7.95 -27.43
N ASN A 228 -31.04 -7.51 -27.39
CA ASN A 228 -30.33 -6.94 -28.57
C ASN A 228 -28.84 -6.56 -28.35
N ALA A 229 -28.11 -6.68 -29.47
CA ALA A 229 -26.67 -6.58 -29.72
C ALA A 229 -25.91 -5.25 -29.43
N GLY A 230 -24.58 -5.37 -29.22
CA GLY A 230 -23.59 -4.48 -29.85
C GLY A 230 -22.65 -3.66 -28.93
N PRO A 231 -21.40 -3.34 -29.34
CA PRO A 231 -20.21 -3.51 -28.48
C PRO A 231 -19.32 -2.25 -28.26
N SER A 232 -18.21 -2.46 -27.54
CA SER A 232 -17.02 -1.59 -27.33
C SER A 232 -17.16 -0.65 -26.12
N VAL A 233 -16.21 -0.54 -25.17
CA VAL A 233 -14.83 -0.02 -25.33
C VAL A 233 -13.88 -0.57 -24.24
N ASN A 234 -12.65 -0.92 -24.64
CA ASN A 234 -11.50 -1.20 -23.76
C ASN A 234 -11.12 0.00 -22.88
N ASN A 235 -10.75 -0.24 -21.61
CA ASN A 235 -9.92 0.71 -20.87
C ASN A 235 -8.91 0.03 -19.94
N TYR A 236 -7.74 0.67 -19.86
CA TYR A 236 -6.46 0.19 -19.35
C TYR A 236 -6.42 0.04 -17.82
N MET A 237 -5.74 -1.01 -17.30
CA MET A 237 -5.24 -1.04 -15.92
C MET A 237 -3.71 -1.04 -15.89
N THR A 238 -3.16 0.02 -15.32
CA THR A 238 -1.77 0.20 -14.91
C THR A 238 -1.47 -0.58 -13.63
N GLY A 239 -0.44 -1.42 -13.65
CA GLY A 239 0.11 -2.09 -12.48
C GLY A 239 0.96 -1.15 -11.61
N TRP A 240 0.84 -1.32 -10.30
CA TRP A 240 1.74 -0.77 -9.29
C TRP A 240 2.08 -1.87 -8.28
N LEU A 241 3.36 -2.26 -8.28
CA LEU A 241 4.10 -2.81 -7.14
C LEU A 241 4.48 -1.64 -6.21
N PRO A 242 4.78 -1.89 -4.92
CA PRO A 242 6.06 -2.49 -4.52
C PRO A 242 5.96 -3.94 -4.03
#